data_AF-A0A9D9IHU6-F1
#
_entry.id   AF-A0A9D9IHU6-F1
#
_cell.length_a   1.000
_cell.length_b   1.000
_cell.length_c   1.000
_cell.angle_alpha   90.00
_cell.angle_beta   90.00
_cell.angle_gamma   90.00
#
_symmetry.space_group_name_H-M   'P 1'
#
loop_
_entity.id
_entity.type
_entity.pdbx_description
1 polymer ?
#
loop_
_entity_poly.entity_id
_entity_poly.type
_entity_poly.pdbx_seq_one_letter_code
_entity_poly.pdbx_strand_id
1 'polypeptide(L)'
;IQYGPWDRLDDNKPFVEGYGEKPAVCNYYPSDITAEEFDAFAVPDKDSWYTVLRRNEDGSLKTVWYHEEYAAEVAEMCTLLEQAAALAEDEGLKNYLLKRAEAFRTDEYLESDLAWMDMKDSRIDFVVGPIESYDDKFRETKTSYESFILLKDEARSRELTKFIAMLPDLQKELPCAPEYKTFVPGTSSDLNVYDVVNYAGDCNAGSKTIAINLPNDERVHQMKGTRRLQLRNAMQAKFDKIMMPIGQLLMDSSLTEHLKFDAFFWNVTFHEVAHGLGIKETINGKGSVDAVMGTEKTSWEEAKADILGLFMVCRLIEKGEITNISVEDAITTYIAGIFRSVRFGAASSHGNANMMCFNYMGKSGAFTRNADGVYSIDFTKAKEAIDGWANLIITTQGDGNVEFAAQYRKENGNITPELQADLDRINEAGIPRDIRFIQGPEILFGENK
;
A
#
# COMPACT_ATOMS: atom_id res chain seq x y z
N ILE A 1 8.24 -1.82 18.06
CA ILE A 1 6.90 -1.78 17.45
C ILE A 1 6.63 -0.38 16.91
N GLN A 2 6.53 0.64 17.77
CA GLN A 2 6.16 2.00 17.32
C GLN A 2 7.34 2.88 16.88
N TYR A 3 8.57 2.48 17.23
CA TYR A 3 9.79 3.26 16.98
C TYR A 3 9.72 4.67 17.61
N GLY A 4 9.02 4.76 18.75
CA GLY A 4 8.80 5.98 19.51
C GLY A 4 7.67 5.82 20.54
N PRO A 5 7.44 6.82 21.39
CA PRO A 5 6.39 6.85 22.43
C PRO A 5 4.98 7.19 21.93
N TRP A 6 4.72 7.10 20.61
CA TRP A 6 3.45 7.46 19.97
C TRP A 6 2.83 6.26 19.26
N ASP A 7 1.54 6.02 19.44
CA ASP A 7 0.85 4.89 18.82
C ASP A 7 0.49 5.22 17.37
N ARG A 8 1.27 4.69 16.42
CA ARG A 8 1.05 4.90 14.98
C ARG A 8 -0.29 4.35 14.47
N LEU A 9 -0.96 3.48 15.23
CA LEU A 9 -2.26 2.92 14.88
C LEU A 9 -3.42 3.64 15.58
N ASP A 10 -3.14 4.64 16.42
CA ASP A 10 -4.12 5.50 17.10
C ASP A 10 -3.71 6.98 16.96
N ASP A 11 -3.60 7.44 15.71
CA ASP A 11 -3.30 8.84 15.34
C ASP A 11 -2.04 9.43 16.01
N ASN A 12 -1.03 8.60 16.26
CA ASN A 12 0.20 8.99 16.97
C ASN A 12 -0.05 9.55 18.38
N LYS A 13 -1.12 9.15 19.07
CA LYS A 13 -1.33 9.54 20.47
C LYS A 13 -0.17 9.06 21.34
N PRO A 14 0.34 9.90 22.25
CA PRO A 14 1.40 9.47 23.17
C PRO A 14 0.87 8.42 24.13
N PHE A 15 1.63 7.35 24.34
CA PHE A 15 1.30 6.29 25.30
C PHE A 15 2.34 6.18 26.44
N VAL A 16 3.37 7.02 26.44
CA VAL A 16 4.40 7.11 27.48
C VAL A 16 4.26 8.44 28.22
N GLU A 17 4.18 8.39 29.55
CA GLU A 17 4.10 9.58 30.40
C GLU A 17 5.30 10.51 30.17
N GLY A 18 5.04 11.83 30.12
CA GLY A 18 6.05 12.85 29.87
C GLY A 18 6.27 13.21 28.40
N TYR A 19 5.69 12.45 27.45
CA TYR A 19 5.69 12.81 26.03
C TYR A 19 4.38 13.49 25.63
N GLY A 20 4.50 14.61 24.91
CA GLY A 20 3.38 15.31 24.29
C GLY A 20 3.05 14.76 22.90
N GLU A 21 2.37 15.58 22.09
CA GLU A 21 2.11 15.26 20.67
C GLU A 21 3.41 14.96 19.90
N LYS A 22 3.34 14.05 18.93
CA LYS A 22 4.49 13.73 18.06
C LYS A 22 4.88 14.98 17.28
N PRO A 23 6.13 15.47 17.37
CA PRO A 23 6.55 16.64 16.61
C PRO A 23 6.44 16.38 15.10
N ALA A 24 5.79 17.29 14.36
CA ALA A 24 5.62 17.16 12.92
C ALA A 24 6.97 17.11 12.16
N VAL A 25 7.99 17.75 12.73
CA VAL A 25 9.35 17.82 12.20
C VAL A 25 10.18 16.53 12.44
N CYS A 26 9.67 15.61 13.27
CA CYS A 26 10.42 14.46 13.79
C CYS A 26 11.85 14.86 14.22
N ASN A 27 12.88 14.24 13.66
CA ASN A 27 14.29 14.60 13.88
C ASN A 27 14.97 15.09 12.58
N TYR A 28 14.19 15.42 11.55
CA TYR A 28 14.73 15.90 10.28
C TYR A 28 15.07 17.39 10.31
N TYR A 29 14.42 18.15 11.19
CA TYR A 29 14.61 19.59 11.35
C TYR A 29 14.85 19.94 12.82
N PRO A 30 15.37 21.15 13.13
CA PRO A 30 15.36 21.66 14.50
C PRO A 30 13.94 21.64 15.07
N SER A 31 13.79 21.26 16.34
CA SER A 31 12.47 21.10 16.97
C SER A 31 11.66 22.40 17.07
N ASP A 32 12.34 23.54 16.96
CA ASP A 32 11.81 24.90 17.06
C ASP A 32 11.73 25.63 15.70
N ILE A 33 12.01 24.94 14.58
CA ILE A 33 11.94 25.54 13.25
C ILE A 33 10.52 26.03 12.94
N THR A 34 10.41 27.18 12.26
CA THR A 34 9.14 27.68 11.72
C THR A 34 9.09 27.59 10.19
N ALA A 35 7.88 27.66 9.62
CA ALA A 35 7.71 27.69 8.18
C ALA A 35 8.42 28.91 7.56
N GLU A 36 8.34 30.07 8.20
CA GLU A 36 9.01 31.29 7.76
C GLU A 36 10.53 31.16 7.78
N GLU A 37 11.08 30.51 8.81
CA GLU A 37 12.52 30.25 8.90
C GLU A 37 12.98 29.30 7.77
N PHE A 38 12.22 28.23 7.53
CA PHE A 38 12.49 27.28 6.45
C PHE A 38 12.41 27.94 5.07
N ASP A 39 11.39 28.75 4.81
CA ASP A 39 11.18 29.40 3.52
C ASP A 39 12.22 30.52 3.28
N ALA A 40 12.72 31.18 4.34
CA ALA A 40 13.79 32.18 4.25
C ALA A 40 15.18 31.57 4.03
N PHE A 41 15.39 30.32 4.43
CA PHE A 41 16.64 29.60 4.24
C PHE A 41 16.78 29.17 2.77
N ALA A 42 17.35 30.01 1.92
CA ALA A 42 17.39 29.77 0.46
C ALA A 42 18.58 28.92 -0.02
N VAL A 43 18.74 27.71 0.53
CA VAL A 43 19.77 26.74 0.09
C VAL A 43 19.11 25.60 -0.71
N PRO A 44 19.61 25.23 -1.90
CA PRO A 44 18.92 24.27 -2.78
C PRO A 44 18.69 22.88 -2.18
N ASP A 45 19.62 22.39 -1.36
CA ASP A 45 19.59 21.05 -0.77
C ASP A 45 18.68 20.94 0.46
N LYS A 46 18.07 22.04 0.93
CA LYS A 46 17.09 22.01 2.03
C LYS A 46 15.84 21.20 1.69
N ASP A 47 15.50 21.11 0.41
CA ASP A 47 14.36 20.36 -0.12
C ASP A 47 14.79 18.98 -0.64
N SER A 48 16.06 18.59 -0.47
CA SER A 48 16.52 17.23 -0.76
C SER A 48 15.85 16.22 0.16
N TRP A 49 15.55 15.03 -0.36
CA TRP A 49 15.05 13.89 0.43
C TRP A 49 16.07 13.39 1.44
N TYR A 50 17.36 13.63 1.18
CA TYR A 50 18.51 12.99 1.84
C TYR A 50 19.35 13.98 2.66
N THR A 51 18.73 15.08 3.13
CA THR A 51 19.38 16.02 4.04
C THR A 51 18.55 16.23 5.28
N VAL A 52 19.21 16.44 6.42
CA VAL A 52 18.59 17.00 7.62
C VAL A 52 18.92 18.47 7.75
N LEU A 53 18.06 19.24 8.40
CA LEU A 53 18.36 20.61 8.82
C LEU A 53 18.81 20.61 10.27
N ARG A 54 19.87 21.38 10.54
CA ARG A 54 20.45 21.57 11.87
C ARG A 54 20.71 23.05 12.12
N ARG A 55 20.90 23.42 13.39
CA ARG A 55 21.36 24.75 13.77
C ARG A 55 22.88 24.79 13.87
N ASN A 56 23.50 25.85 13.39
CA ASN A 56 24.88 26.22 13.68
C ASN A 56 24.99 26.77 15.11
N GLU A 57 26.23 26.97 15.58
CA GLU A 57 26.48 27.59 16.89
C GLU A 57 25.88 29.00 17.03
N ASP A 58 25.77 29.74 15.93
CA ASP A 58 25.14 31.07 15.87
C ASP A 58 23.60 31.02 15.74
N GLY A 59 23.01 29.83 15.74
CA GLY A 59 21.57 29.60 15.61
C GLY A 59 21.05 29.55 14.16
N SER A 60 21.87 29.90 13.16
CA SER A 60 21.49 29.83 11.75
C SER A 60 21.27 28.40 11.28
N LEU A 61 20.42 28.22 10.27
CA LEU A 61 20.18 26.91 9.67
C LEU A 61 21.35 26.48 8.78
N LYS A 62 21.60 25.16 8.76
CA LYS A 62 22.42 24.47 7.77
C LYS A 62 21.76 23.17 7.34
N THR A 63 22.09 22.71 6.15
CA THR A 63 21.83 21.34 5.69
C THR A 63 23.01 20.44 6.07
N VAL A 64 22.71 19.17 6.35
CA VAL A 64 23.69 18.10 6.53
C VAL A 64 23.17 16.90 5.76
N TRP A 65 24.01 16.32 4.90
CA TRP A 65 23.65 15.14 4.12
C TRP A 65 23.53 13.91 5.00
N TYR A 66 22.69 12.94 4.63
CA TYR A 66 22.47 11.73 5.43
C TYR A 66 23.76 10.92 5.60
N HIS A 67 24.59 10.83 4.55
CA HIS A 67 25.90 10.16 4.65
C HIS A 67 26.88 10.83 5.63
N GLU A 68 26.69 12.12 5.92
CA GLU A 68 27.47 12.86 6.92
C GLU A 68 26.84 12.75 8.33
N GLU A 69 25.52 12.95 8.44
CA GLU A 69 24.78 12.91 9.70
C GLU A 69 24.83 11.51 10.33
N TYR A 70 24.72 10.46 9.51
CA TYR A 70 24.67 9.06 9.92
C TYR A 70 25.93 8.29 9.49
N ALA A 71 27.08 8.97 9.44
CA ALA A 71 28.31 8.44 8.84
C ALA A 71 28.77 7.08 9.41
N ALA A 72 28.57 6.85 10.72
CA ALA A 72 28.99 5.60 11.35
C ALA A 72 28.15 4.41 10.88
N GLU A 73 26.82 4.55 10.93
CA GLU A 73 25.87 3.55 10.46
C GLU A 73 25.98 3.34 8.95
N VAL A 74 26.16 4.42 8.17
CA VAL A 74 26.39 4.36 6.72
C VAL A 74 27.64 3.56 6.39
N ALA A 75 28.76 3.79 7.09
CA ALA A 75 29.99 3.04 6.87
C ALA A 75 29.81 1.53 7.16
N GLU A 76 29.09 1.18 8.21
CA GLU A 76 28.77 -0.21 8.55
C GLU A 76 27.86 -0.86 7.49
N MET A 77 26.78 -0.18 7.09
CA MET A 77 25.87 -0.64 6.04
C MET A 77 26.60 -0.89 4.71
N CYS A 78 27.47 0.04 4.29
CA CYS A 78 28.24 -0.11 3.06
C CYS A 78 29.19 -1.32 3.12
N THR A 79 29.88 -1.51 4.26
CA THR A 79 30.77 -2.64 4.46
C THR A 79 30.03 -3.97 4.35
N LEU A 80 28.84 -4.07 4.98
CA LEU A 80 28.00 -5.27 4.93
C LEU A 80 27.43 -5.53 3.53
N LEU A 81 27.02 -4.48 2.81
CA LEU A 81 26.57 -4.60 1.42
C LEU A 81 27.68 -5.10 0.49
N GLU A 82 28.90 -4.62 0.65
CA GLU A 82 30.05 -5.07 -0.15
C GLU A 82 30.41 -6.53 0.15
N GLN A 83 30.33 -6.95 1.42
CA GLN A 83 30.48 -8.35 1.80
C GLN A 83 29.37 -9.23 1.20
N ALA A 84 28.12 -8.77 1.24
CA ALA A 84 27.00 -9.47 0.62
C ALA A 84 27.18 -9.55 -0.91
N ALA A 85 27.64 -8.48 -1.57
CA ALA A 85 27.92 -8.45 -3.00
C ALA A 85 29.03 -9.43 -3.40
N ALA A 86 30.05 -9.63 -2.55
CA ALA A 86 31.09 -10.61 -2.78
C ALA A 86 30.59 -12.07 -2.69
N LEU A 87 29.47 -12.30 -2.00
CA LEU A 87 28.82 -13.61 -1.84
C LEU A 87 27.67 -13.82 -2.85
N ALA A 88 27.18 -12.77 -3.48
CA ALA A 88 26.06 -12.85 -4.42
C ALA A 88 26.47 -13.59 -5.70
N GLU A 89 25.74 -14.67 -6.02
CA GLU A 89 25.92 -15.45 -7.24
C GLU A 89 25.22 -14.81 -8.46
N ASP A 90 24.16 -14.04 -8.23
CA ASP A 90 23.47 -13.28 -9.27
C ASP A 90 24.19 -11.96 -9.54
N GLU A 91 24.62 -11.75 -10.79
CA GLU A 91 25.37 -10.56 -11.20
C GLU A 91 24.54 -9.28 -11.10
N GLY A 92 23.21 -9.37 -11.28
CA GLY A 92 22.30 -8.24 -11.11
C GLY A 92 22.23 -7.77 -9.65
N LEU A 93 22.05 -8.71 -8.72
CA LEU A 93 22.09 -8.46 -7.29
C LEU A 93 23.43 -7.90 -6.84
N LYS A 94 24.54 -8.51 -7.28
CA LYS A 94 25.88 -8.01 -6.98
C LYS A 94 26.07 -6.57 -7.43
N ASN A 95 25.72 -6.26 -8.68
CA ASN A 95 25.82 -4.90 -9.21
C ASN A 95 24.96 -3.90 -8.43
N TYR A 96 23.72 -4.28 -8.09
CA TYR A 96 22.82 -3.47 -7.29
C TYR A 96 23.40 -3.18 -5.90
N LEU A 97 23.86 -4.20 -5.17
CA LEU A 97 24.41 -4.06 -3.82
C LEU A 97 25.62 -3.11 -3.79
N LEU A 98 26.52 -3.24 -4.77
CA LEU A 98 27.69 -2.33 -4.90
C LEU A 98 27.26 -0.90 -5.19
N LYS A 99 26.32 -0.69 -6.12
CA LYS A 99 25.80 0.65 -6.43
C LYS A 99 25.02 1.26 -5.27
N ARG A 100 24.29 0.45 -4.50
CA ARG A 100 23.56 0.91 -3.31
C ARG A 100 24.51 1.29 -2.17
N ALA A 101 25.62 0.57 -2.00
CA ALA A 101 26.68 0.99 -1.07
C ALA A 101 27.29 2.34 -1.48
N GLU A 102 27.55 2.57 -2.77
CA GLU A 102 28.02 3.87 -3.24
C GLU A 102 26.98 4.99 -3.06
N ALA A 103 25.70 4.69 -3.33
CA ALA A 103 24.61 5.63 -3.08
C ALA A 103 24.54 6.05 -1.60
N PHE A 104 24.74 5.13 -0.66
CA PHE A 104 24.80 5.48 0.77
C PHE A 104 25.97 6.40 1.13
N ARG A 105 27.09 6.35 0.40
CA ARG A 105 28.25 7.23 0.65
C ARG A 105 28.10 8.63 0.07
N THR A 106 27.18 8.80 -0.89
CA THR A 106 27.08 10.00 -1.73
C THR A 106 25.72 10.67 -1.67
N ASP A 107 24.71 9.98 -1.14
CA ASP A 107 23.28 10.32 -1.22
C ASP A 107 22.72 10.45 -2.65
N GLU A 108 23.39 9.87 -3.65
CA GLU A 108 22.95 9.83 -5.05
C GLU A 108 22.40 8.44 -5.42
N TYR A 109 21.09 8.25 -5.28
CA TYR A 109 20.45 6.94 -5.37
C TYR A 109 20.06 6.50 -6.79
N LEU A 110 20.00 7.41 -7.77
CA LEU A 110 19.49 7.15 -9.13
C LEU A 110 20.13 5.92 -9.79
N GLU A 111 21.46 5.83 -9.79
CA GLU A 111 22.17 4.72 -10.41
C GLU A 111 21.89 3.37 -9.73
N SER A 112 21.75 3.39 -8.40
CA SER A 112 21.43 2.18 -7.64
C SER A 112 19.99 1.73 -7.86
N ASP A 113 19.05 2.68 -7.97
CA ASP A 113 17.65 2.39 -8.27
C ASP A 113 17.50 1.83 -9.69
N LEU A 114 18.20 2.41 -10.67
CA LEU A 114 18.22 1.85 -12.04
C LEU A 114 18.79 0.42 -12.06
N ALA A 115 19.82 0.14 -11.26
CA ALA A 115 20.36 -1.22 -11.13
C ALA A 115 19.39 -2.17 -10.43
N TRP A 116 18.66 -1.72 -9.41
CA TRP A 116 17.60 -2.50 -8.76
C TRP A 116 16.45 -2.80 -9.73
N MET A 117 16.10 -1.83 -10.58
CA MET A 117 15.13 -2.02 -11.65
C MET A 117 15.59 -3.06 -12.67
N ASP A 118 16.89 -3.16 -12.96
CA ASP A 118 17.45 -4.13 -13.90
C ASP A 118 17.65 -5.54 -13.33
N MET A 119 17.68 -5.69 -12.00
CA MET A 119 17.79 -6.97 -11.31
C MET A 119 16.49 -7.79 -11.40
N LYS A 120 16.24 -8.43 -12.53
CA LYS A 120 15.00 -9.22 -12.78
C LYS A 120 15.09 -10.69 -12.39
N ASP A 121 16.28 -11.28 -12.46
CA ASP A 121 16.48 -12.73 -12.38
C ASP A 121 16.85 -13.23 -10.97
N SER A 122 17.31 -12.33 -10.10
CA SER A 122 17.66 -12.69 -8.72
C SER A 122 16.46 -13.28 -7.98
N ARG A 123 16.72 -14.37 -7.25
CA ARG A 123 15.75 -14.98 -6.33
C ARG A 123 15.67 -14.27 -4.98
N ILE A 124 16.68 -13.46 -4.65
CA ILE A 124 16.74 -12.61 -3.47
C ILE A 124 16.51 -11.17 -3.94
N ASP A 125 15.56 -10.49 -3.34
CA ASP A 125 15.42 -9.04 -3.49
C ASP A 125 15.80 -8.37 -2.18
N PHE A 126 16.45 -7.21 -2.26
CA PHE A 126 16.81 -6.43 -1.09
C PHE A 126 16.50 -4.96 -1.34
N VAL A 127 15.36 -4.51 -0.86
CA VAL A 127 14.99 -3.09 -0.90
C VAL A 127 15.59 -2.46 0.35
N VAL A 128 16.49 -1.48 0.21
CA VAL A 128 17.13 -0.83 1.38
C VAL A 128 17.54 0.60 1.10
N GLY A 129 17.11 1.56 1.92
CA GLY A 129 17.57 2.94 1.82
C GLY A 129 16.62 3.95 2.47
N PRO A 130 16.90 5.25 2.34
CA PRO A 130 15.97 6.30 2.68
C PRO A 130 14.91 6.40 1.57
N ILE A 131 13.66 5.96 1.84
CA ILE A 131 12.66 5.73 0.78
C ILE A 131 11.42 6.59 0.97
N GLU A 132 10.72 6.44 2.10
CA GLU A 132 9.39 7.03 2.30
C GLU A 132 9.45 8.30 3.15
N SER A 133 8.68 9.33 2.79
CA SER A 133 8.65 10.62 3.52
C SER A 133 7.48 10.77 4.50
N TYR A 134 6.75 9.68 4.80
CA TYR A 134 5.51 9.73 5.56
C TYR A 134 5.67 10.30 6.98
N ASP A 135 6.85 10.15 7.60
CA ASP A 135 7.13 10.63 8.95
C ASP A 135 7.43 12.13 9.01
N ASP A 136 7.83 12.75 7.91
CA ASP A 136 8.00 14.21 7.82
C ASP A 136 6.63 14.88 7.67
N LYS A 137 5.98 15.24 8.78
CA LYS A 137 4.71 15.97 8.76
C LYS A 137 4.88 17.49 8.69
N PHE A 138 6.11 17.97 8.52
CA PHE A 138 6.37 19.40 8.35
C PHE A 138 6.37 19.79 6.87
N ARG A 139 7.11 19.07 6.01
CA ARG A 139 7.19 19.33 4.57
C ARG A 139 6.94 18.10 3.69
N GLU A 140 6.76 16.91 4.26
CA GLU A 140 6.59 15.64 3.54
C GLU A 140 7.68 15.38 2.48
N THR A 141 8.91 15.83 2.76
CA THR A 141 10.06 15.78 1.85
C THR A 141 11.15 14.83 2.34
N LYS A 142 11.39 14.75 3.64
CA LYS A 142 12.53 14.01 4.21
C LYS A 142 12.19 12.53 4.34
N THR A 143 13.12 11.67 3.93
CA THR A 143 12.85 10.23 3.80
C THR A 143 13.42 9.42 4.96
N SER A 144 12.69 8.37 5.36
CA SER A 144 13.11 7.43 6.40
C SER A 144 13.88 6.26 5.83
N TYR A 145 14.92 5.82 6.55
CA TYR A 145 15.59 4.55 6.25
C TYR A 145 14.66 3.36 6.53
N GLU A 146 14.58 2.46 5.57
CA GLU A 146 13.90 1.18 5.71
C GLU A 146 14.59 0.07 4.92
N SER A 147 14.22 -1.18 5.22
CA SER A 147 14.70 -2.33 4.47
C SER A 147 13.75 -3.52 4.47
N PHE A 148 13.78 -4.26 3.36
CA PHE A 148 13.08 -5.51 3.14
C PHE A 148 14.02 -6.53 2.50
N ILE A 149 14.24 -7.66 3.16
CA ILE A 149 14.90 -8.83 2.53
C ILE A 149 13.80 -9.77 2.07
N LEU A 150 13.76 -10.07 0.78
CA LEU A 150 12.66 -10.76 0.13
C LEU A 150 13.16 -11.98 -0.65
N LEU A 151 12.32 -13.02 -0.72
CA LEU A 151 12.54 -14.19 -1.57
C LEU A 151 11.45 -14.26 -2.63
N LYS A 152 11.86 -14.28 -3.90
CA LYS A 152 10.94 -14.29 -5.04
C LYS A 152 10.22 -15.63 -5.15
N ASP A 153 8.89 -15.60 -5.17
CA ASP A 153 8.06 -16.74 -5.56
C ASP A 153 7.94 -16.75 -7.08
N GLU A 154 8.83 -17.50 -7.74
CA GLU A 154 8.86 -17.57 -9.19
C GLU A 154 7.60 -18.18 -9.80
N ALA A 155 6.94 -19.12 -9.10
CA ALA A 155 5.75 -19.78 -9.61
C ALA A 155 4.58 -18.80 -9.66
N ARG A 156 4.29 -18.11 -8.54
CA ARG A 156 3.22 -17.12 -8.48
C ARG A 156 3.52 -15.88 -9.32
N SER A 157 4.80 -15.47 -9.42
CA SER A 157 5.19 -14.37 -10.30
C SER A 157 4.92 -14.68 -11.79
N ARG A 158 5.11 -15.94 -12.22
CA ARG A 158 4.73 -16.37 -13.58
C ARG A 158 3.23 -16.37 -13.82
N GLU A 159 2.44 -16.83 -12.83
CA GLU A 159 0.97 -16.75 -12.90
C GLU A 159 0.50 -15.30 -13.04
N LEU A 160 1.10 -14.40 -12.26
CA LEU A 160 0.77 -12.98 -12.29
C LEU A 160 1.15 -12.32 -13.62
N THR A 161 2.29 -12.69 -14.21
CA THR A 161 2.70 -12.26 -15.55
C THR A 161 1.65 -12.65 -16.61
N LYS A 162 1.10 -13.88 -16.52
CA LYS A 162 0.04 -14.34 -17.41
C LYS A 162 -1.20 -13.45 -17.29
N PHE A 163 -1.61 -13.08 -16.07
CA PHE A 163 -2.78 -12.23 -15.88
C PHE A 163 -2.56 -10.78 -16.36
N ILE A 164 -1.34 -10.24 -16.22
CA ILE A 164 -0.98 -8.91 -16.74
C ILE A 164 -1.14 -8.84 -18.26
N ALA A 165 -0.81 -9.93 -18.98
CA ALA A 165 -1.01 -9.99 -20.42
C ALA A 165 -2.50 -9.92 -20.84
N MET A 166 -3.43 -10.18 -19.91
CA MET A 166 -4.88 -10.15 -20.15
C MET A 166 -5.52 -8.79 -19.85
N LEU A 167 -4.78 -7.82 -19.28
CA LEU A 167 -5.33 -6.52 -18.86
C LEU A 167 -5.99 -5.73 -19.99
N PRO A 168 -5.47 -5.70 -21.24
CA PRO A 168 -6.16 -5.00 -22.33
C PRO A 168 -7.56 -5.55 -22.63
N ASP A 169 -7.79 -6.85 -22.41
CA ASP A 169 -9.11 -7.45 -22.62
C ASP A 169 -10.01 -7.27 -21.39
N LEU A 170 -9.46 -7.40 -20.18
CA LEU A 170 -10.18 -7.09 -18.93
C LEU A 170 -10.65 -5.62 -18.89
N GLN A 171 -9.83 -4.68 -19.40
CA GLN A 171 -10.20 -3.28 -19.55
C GLN A 171 -11.42 -3.07 -20.45
N LYS A 172 -11.52 -3.81 -21.57
CA LYS A 172 -12.69 -3.75 -22.47
C LYS A 172 -13.93 -4.38 -21.84
N GLU A 173 -13.74 -5.32 -20.92
CA GLU A 173 -14.83 -5.98 -20.19
C GLU A 173 -15.37 -5.15 -19.03
N LEU A 174 -14.72 -4.04 -18.65
CA LEU A 174 -15.20 -3.18 -17.56
C LEU A 174 -16.70 -2.85 -17.71
N PRO A 175 -17.48 -2.90 -16.61
CA PRO A 175 -18.94 -2.85 -16.63
C PRO A 175 -19.47 -1.41 -16.81
N CYS A 176 -18.92 -0.66 -17.76
CA CYS A 176 -19.31 0.70 -18.09
C CYS A 176 -19.48 0.88 -19.61
N ALA A 177 -20.04 2.03 -19.99
CA ALA A 177 -20.23 2.36 -21.40
C ALA A 177 -18.89 2.46 -22.16
N PRO A 178 -18.83 2.09 -23.46
CA PRO A 178 -17.58 1.97 -24.22
C PRO A 178 -16.66 3.20 -24.19
N GLU A 179 -17.22 4.40 -24.17
CA GLU A 179 -16.48 5.66 -24.14
C GLU A 179 -15.60 5.82 -22.89
N TYR A 180 -15.97 5.19 -21.77
CA TYR A 180 -15.23 5.27 -20.51
C TYR A 180 -14.11 4.24 -20.36
N LYS A 181 -13.99 3.28 -21.29
CA LYS A 181 -13.02 2.17 -21.22
C LYS A 181 -12.12 2.08 -22.45
N THR A 182 -11.84 3.24 -23.05
CA THR A 182 -10.97 3.39 -24.23
C THR A 182 -9.48 3.36 -23.91
N PHE A 183 -9.11 3.58 -22.66
CA PHE A 183 -7.72 3.47 -22.19
C PHE A 183 -7.15 2.08 -22.51
N VAL A 184 -5.89 2.02 -22.95
CA VAL A 184 -5.20 0.76 -23.21
C VAL A 184 -4.09 0.60 -22.17
N PRO A 185 -4.23 -0.31 -21.18
CA PRO A 185 -3.22 -0.51 -20.16
C PRO A 185 -1.93 -1.06 -20.78
N GLY A 186 -0.79 -0.59 -20.26
CA GLY A 186 0.50 -1.19 -20.58
C GLY A 186 0.61 -2.61 -20.02
N THR A 187 1.35 -3.47 -20.70
CA THR A 187 1.60 -4.86 -20.29
C THR A 187 2.97 -5.05 -19.64
N SER A 188 3.75 -3.98 -19.48
CA SER A 188 5.14 -4.00 -19.02
C SER A 188 5.30 -3.72 -17.52
N SER A 189 4.28 -3.98 -16.69
CA SER A 189 4.37 -3.77 -15.24
C SER A 189 5.21 -4.89 -14.61
N ASP A 190 6.31 -4.54 -13.94
CA ASP A 190 7.13 -5.50 -13.21
C ASP A 190 6.51 -5.82 -11.86
N LEU A 191 5.51 -6.71 -11.87
CA LEU A 191 4.77 -7.13 -10.69
C LEU A 191 5.16 -8.58 -10.34
N ASN A 192 5.72 -8.76 -9.15
CA ASN A 192 6.18 -10.07 -8.68
C ASN A 192 5.70 -10.36 -7.26
N VAL A 193 5.73 -11.62 -6.90
CA VAL A 193 5.30 -12.13 -5.59
C VAL A 193 6.53 -12.55 -4.80
N TYR A 194 6.58 -12.18 -3.53
CA TYR A 194 7.68 -12.48 -2.63
C TYR A 194 7.17 -12.98 -1.29
N ASP A 195 7.97 -13.79 -0.63
CA ASP A 195 7.90 -13.97 0.82
C ASP A 195 8.96 -13.07 1.46
N VAL A 196 8.55 -12.30 2.47
CA VAL A 196 9.51 -11.48 3.23
C VAL A 196 10.22 -12.30 4.31
N VAL A 197 11.52 -12.09 4.40
CA VAL A 197 12.44 -12.66 5.40
C VAL A 197 12.66 -11.70 6.57
N ASN A 198 12.84 -10.40 6.29
CA ASN A 198 13.12 -9.41 7.33
C ASN A 198 12.62 -8.01 6.96
N TYR A 199 12.14 -7.28 7.97
CA TYR A 199 11.76 -5.86 7.94
C TYR A 199 12.60 -5.07 8.95
N ALA A 200 13.16 -3.93 8.55
CA ALA A 200 13.78 -2.98 9.48
C ALA A 200 13.54 -1.52 9.07
N GLY A 201 13.57 -0.60 10.03
CA GLY A 201 13.31 0.82 9.78
C GLY A 201 11.82 1.13 9.62
N ASP A 202 11.48 2.09 8.75
CA ASP A 202 10.13 2.64 8.59
C ASP A 202 9.06 1.58 8.36
N CYS A 203 9.27 0.67 7.40
CA CYS A 203 8.35 -0.42 7.10
C CYS A 203 7.99 -1.33 8.28
N ASN A 204 8.83 -1.38 9.32
CA ASN A 204 8.61 -2.19 10.52
C ASN A 204 7.94 -1.40 11.67
N ALA A 205 7.76 -0.10 11.52
CA ALA A 205 7.11 0.75 12.52
C ALA A 205 5.58 0.70 12.38
N GLY A 206 4.87 0.44 13.48
CA GLY A 206 3.40 0.44 13.49
C GLY A 206 2.80 -0.68 12.63
N SER A 207 2.07 -0.31 11.57
CA SER A 207 1.52 -1.25 10.58
C SER A 207 2.63 -1.97 9.81
N LYS A 208 2.33 -3.11 9.19
CA LYS A 208 3.26 -3.87 8.34
C LYS A 208 2.82 -3.75 6.89
N THR A 209 3.75 -3.33 6.03
CA THR A 209 3.58 -3.31 4.58
C THR A 209 3.21 -4.70 4.06
N ILE A 210 2.44 -4.76 2.98
CA ILE A 210 2.10 -6.03 2.29
C ILE A 210 2.28 -5.95 0.77
N ALA A 211 2.37 -4.74 0.23
CA ALA A 211 2.71 -4.49 -1.15
C ALA A 211 3.65 -3.27 -1.20
N ILE A 212 4.61 -3.29 -2.12
CA ILE A 212 5.58 -2.21 -2.34
C ILE A 212 5.47 -1.78 -3.79
N ASN A 213 5.50 -0.47 -4.07
CA ASN A 213 5.60 0.08 -5.42
C ASN A 213 6.74 1.11 -5.47
N LEU A 214 7.88 0.72 -6.02
CA LEU A 214 9.12 1.50 -5.95
C LEU A 214 9.90 1.52 -7.26
N PRO A 215 10.89 2.41 -7.41
CA PRO A 215 11.27 3.51 -6.49
C PRO A 215 10.26 4.67 -6.52
N ASN A 216 10.41 5.67 -5.65
CA ASN A 216 9.59 6.90 -5.66
C ASN A 216 10.10 7.95 -6.66
N ASP A 217 11.35 7.84 -7.13
CA ASP A 217 11.99 8.82 -8.01
C ASP A 217 11.38 8.81 -9.44
N GLU A 218 10.74 9.91 -9.83
CA GLU A 218 10.12 10.09 -11.15
C GLU A 218 11.12 9.94 -12.31
N ARG A 219 12.41 10.24 -12.09
CA ARG A 219 13.46 10.04 -13.10
C ARG A 219 13.59 8.56 -13.43
N VAL A 220 13.53 7.70 -12.42
CA VAL A 220 13.56 6.24 -12.62
C VAL A 220 12.28 5.77 -13.29
N HIS A 221 11.11 6.32 -12.91
CA HIS A 221 9.84 5.97 -13.57
C HIS A 221 9.89 6.22 -15.07
N GLN A 222 10.43 7.37 -15.49
CA GLN A 222 10.56 7.73 -16.90
C GLN A 222 11.54 6.81 -17.65
N MET A 223 12.59 6.32 -16.97
CA MET A 223 13.63 5.50 -17.60
C MET A 223 13.30 4.01 -17.61
N LYS A 224 12.68 3.48 -16.55
CA LYS A 224 12.48 2.03 -16.34
C LYS A 224 11.14 1.64 -15.72
N GLY A 225 10.28 2.61 -15.37
CA GLY A 225 9.01 2.36 -14.68
C GLY A 225 9.19 2.06 -13.18
N THR A 226 8.27 1.28 -12.62
CA THR A 226 8.30 0.84 -11.21
C THR A 226 8.20 -0.68 -11.10
N ARG A 227 8.64 -1.22 -9.96
CA ARG A 227 8.41 -2.61 -9.56
C ARG A 227 7.36 -2.64 -8.48
N ARG A 228 6.45 -3.61 -8.58
CA ARG A 228 5.43 -3.89 -7.59
C ARG A 228 5.72 -5.24 -6.96
N LEU A 229 5.85 -5.29 -5.64
CA LEU A 229 6.26 -6.48 -4.89
C LEU A 229 5.15 -6.86 -3.92
N GLN A 230 4.49 -8.00 -4.16
CA GLN A 230 3.41 -8.53 -3.31
C GLN A 230 3.99 -9.45 -2.23
N LEU A 231 3.81 -9.12 -0.96
CA LEU A 231 4.45 -9.80 0.17
C LEU A 231 3.52 -10.86 0.75
N ARG A 232 3.53 -12.04 0.14
CA ARG A 232 2.55 -13.11 0.32
C ARG A 232 2.46 -13.61 1.76
N ASN A 233 3.57 -13.97 2.40
CA ASN A 233 3.57 -14.44 3.78
C ASN A 233 3.15 -13.36 4.80
N ALA A 234 3.46 -12.08 4.54
CA ALA A 234 2.94 -10.97 5.33
C ALA A 234 1.41 -10.83 5.18
N MET A 235 0.89 -10.96 3.95
CA MET A 235 -0.55 -11.02 3.69
C MET A 235 -1.20 -12.22 4.39
N GLN A 236 -0.57 -13.40 4.36
CA GLN A 236 -1.05 -14.61 5.03
C GLN A 236 -1.18 -14.38 6.54
N ALA A 237 -0.16 -13.78 7.17
CA ALA A 237 -0.22 -13.48 8.59
C ALA A 237 -1.35 -12.50 8.93
N LYS A 238 -1.58 -11.45 8.13
CA LYS A 238 -2.73 -10.55 8.31
C LYS A 238 -4.07 -11.28 8.08
N PHE A 239 -4.13 -12.16 7.10
CA PHE A 239 -5.31 -12.98 6.85
C PHE A 239 -5.63 -13.84 8.07
N ASP A 240 -4.67 -14.64 8.55
CA ASP A 240 -4.86 -15.59 9.64
C ASP A 240 -5.19 -14.91 10.98
N LYS A 241 -4.55 -13.77 11.27
CA LYS A 241 -4.65 -13.10 12.56
C LYS A 241 -5.72 -12.03 12.63
N ILE A 242 -6.20 -11.54 11.49
CA ILE A 242 -7.10 -10.40 11.43
C ILE A 242 -8.32 -10.71 10.56
N MET A 243 -8.12 -10.98 9.27
CA MET A 243 -9.23 -11.09 8.32
C MET A 243 -10.12 -12.30 8.65
N MET A 244 -9.53 -13.48 8.83
CA MET A 244 -10.24 -14.71 9.15
C MET A 244 -11.06 -14.58 10.46
N PRO A 245 -10.49 -14.11 11.60
CA PRO A 245 -11.26 -13.85 12.81
C PRO A 245 -12.39 -12.83 12.63
N ILE A 246 -12.18 -11.76 11.85
CA ILE A 246 -13.25 -10.78 11.54
C ILE A 246 -14.38 -11.47 10.78
N GLY A 247 -14.05 -12.22 9.74
CA GLY A 247 -15.04 -12.95 8.95
C GLY A 247 -15.81 -13.96 9.80
N GLN A 248 -15.14 -14.72 10.67
CA GLN A 248 -15.79 -15.68 11.58
C GLN A 248 -16.70 -15.02 12.62
N LEU A 249 -16.41 -13.78 13.03
CA LEU A 249 -17.20 -13.04 14.00
C LEU A 249 -18.44 -12.39 13.37
N LEU A 250 -18.29 -11.85 12.17
CA LEU A 250 -19.29 -11.00 11.53
C LEU A 250 -20.07 -11.70 10.42
N MET A 251 -19.57 -12.75 9.79
CA MET A 251 -20.29 -13.45 8.72
C MET A 251 -21.12 -14.61 9.27
N ASP A 252 -22.22 -14.92 8.59
CA ASP A 252 -22.96 -16.15 8.84
C ASP A 252 -22.02 -17.36 8.74
N SER A 253 -22.17 -18.33 9.64
CA SER A 253 -21.29 -19.49 9.72
C SER A 253 -21.16 -20.27 8.40
N SER A 254 -22.21 -20.26 7.56
CA SER A 254 -22.19 -20.87 6.22
C SER A 254 -21.19 -20.23 5.26
N LEU A 255 -20.76 -18.99 5.50
CA LEU A 255 -19.77 -18.29 4.70
C LEU A 255 -18.33 -18.56 5.13
N THR A 256 -18.11 -19.26 6.24
CA THR A 256 -16.76 -19.50 6.79
C THR A 256 -15.87 -20.26 5.82
N GLU A 257 -16.43 -21.19 5.04
CA GLU A 257 -15.67 -21.96 4.04
C GLU A 257 -15.16 -21.10 2.87
N HIS A 258 -15.77 -19.94 2.64
CA HIS A 258 -15.41 -18.99 1.60
C HIS A 258 -14.35 -17.97 2.03
N LEU A 259 -14.00 -17.92 3.31
CA LEU A 259 -12.89 -17.10 3.80
C LEU A 259 -11.57 -17.80 3.46
N LYS A 260 -10.94 -17.44 2.34
CA LYS A 260 -9.72 -18.11 1.84
C LYS A 260 -8.57 -17.15 1.63
N PHE A 261 -7.36 -17.58 2.00
CA PHE A 261 -6.17 -16.75 1.84
C PHE A 261 -5.91 -16.39 0.39
N ASP A 262 -6.03 -17.35 -0.54
CA ASP A 262 -5.79 -17.08 -1.96
C ASP A 262 -6.80 -16.05 -2.51
N ALA A 263 -8.04 -16.01 -2.00
CA ALA A 263 -9.00 -14.96 -2.34
C ALA A 263 -8.55 -13.59 -1.82
N PHE A 264 -8.08 -13.51 -0.57
CA PHE A 264 -7.51 -12.29 -0.01
C PHE A 264 -6.28 -11.81 -0.79
N PHE A 265 -5.36 -12.73 -1.08
CA PHE A 265 -4.14 -12.48 -1.85
C PHE A 265 -4.47 -11.92 -3.24
N TRP A 266 -5.39 -12.54 -3.98
CA TRP A 266 -5.78 -12.07 -5.31
C TRP A 266 -6.52 -10.74 -5.25
N ASN A 267 -7.42 -10.53 -4.29
CA ASN A 267 -8.10 -9.24 -4.13
C ASN A 267 -7.10 -8.09 -3.88
N VAL A 268 -6.12 -8.29 -2.99
CA VAL A 268 -5.06 -7.28 -2.72
C VAL A 268 -4.16 -7.10 -3.94
N THR A 269 -3.73 -8.19 -4.57
CA THR A 269 -2.85 -8.11 -5.75
C THR A 269 -3.53 -7.38 -6.91
N PHE A 270 -4.81 -7.67 -7.16
CA PHE A 270 -5.55 -7.04 -8.26
C PHE A 270 -6.01 -5.62 -7.96
N HIS A 271 -6.09 -5.21 -6.69
CA HIS A 271 -6.21 -3.80 -6.33
C HIS A 271 -5.01 -2.99 -6.89
N GLU A 272 -3.78 -3.47 -6.66
CA GLU A 272 -2.56 -2.81 -7.18
C GLU A 272 -2.53 -2.77 -8.72
N VAL A 273 -3.01 -3.84 -9.36
CA VAL A 273 -3.17 -3.90 -10.81
C VAL A 273 -4.22 -2.90 -11.28
N ALA A 274 -5.35 -2.80 -10.57
CA ALA A 274 -6.48 -1.95 -10.92
C ALA A 274 -6.18 -0.45 -10.87
N HIS A 275 -5.19 0.00 -10.08
CA HIS A 275 -4.67 1.36 -10.21
C HIS A 275 -4.18 1.67 -11.62
N GLY A 276 -3.64 0.68 -12.34
CA GLY A 276 -3.23 0.81 -13.74
C GLY A 276 -4.38 0.78 -14.76
N LEU A 277 -5.62 0.57 -14.34
CA LEU A 277 -6.79 0.39 -15.21
C LEU A 277 -7.84 1.50 -15.01
N GLY A 278 -8.94 1.36 -15.75
CA GLY A 278 -10.06 2.29 -15.75
C GLY A 278 -9.80 3.49 -16.65
N ILE A 279 -10.48 4.59 -16.37
CA ILE A 279 -10.35 5.85 -17.11
C ILE A 279 -9.23 6.71 -16.53
N LYS A 280 -8.42 7.31 -17.41
CA LYS A 280 -7.26 8.16 -17.02
C LYS A 280 -7.41 9.62 -17.44
N GLU A 281 -8.14 9.86 -18.52
CA GLU A 281 -8.48 11.18 -19.04
C GLU A 281 -10.00 11.33 -19.04
N THR A 282 -10.52 12.51 -18.70
CA THR A 282 -11.96 12.72 -18.76
C THR A 282 -12.46 12.68 -20.21
N ILE A 283 -13.68 12.15 -20.43
CA ILE A 283 -14.26 12.03 -21.76
C ILE A 283 -14.71 13.38 -22.34
N ASN A 284 -14.78 14.41 -21.50
CA ASN A 284 -15.19 15.77 -21.86
C ASN A 284 -14.01 16.74 -22.07
N GLY A 285 -12.77 16.25 -22.07
CA GLY A 285 -11.58 17.06 -22.36
C GLY A 285 -11.18 18.05 -21.27
N LYS A 286 -11.65 17.87 -20.03
CA LYS A 286 -11.21 18.64 -18.85
C LYS A 286 -9.79 18.28 -18.38
N GLY A 287 -9.20 17.21 -18.93
CA GLY A 287 -7.83 16.77 -18.65
C GLY A 287 -7.78 15.45 -17.89
N SER A 288 -6.64 15.17 -17.26
CA SER A 288 -6.46 13.93 -16.50
C SER A 288 -7.46 13.84 -15.34
N VAL A 289 -7.96 12.64 -15.08
CA VAL A 289 -8.87 12.36 -13.95
C VAL A 289 -8.25 12.84 -12.65
N ASP A 290 -6.95 12.59 -12.46
CA ASP A 290 -6.20 13.00 -11.27
C ASP A 290 -6.25 14.51 -11.03
N ALA A 291 -5.99 15.31 -12.07
CA ALA A 291 -6.01 16.77 -11.96
C ALA A 291 -7.43 17.30 -11.70
N VAL A 292 -8.42 16.71 -12.36
CA VAL A 292 -9.81 17.17 -12.27
C VAL A 292 -10.42 16.83 -10.90
N MET A 293 -10.16 15.63 -10.37
CA MET A 293 -10.76 15.16 -9.12
C MET A 293 -10.26 15.89 -7.87
N GLY A 294 -9.10 16.57 -7.95
CA GLY A 294 -8.59 17.41 -6.87
C GLY A 294 -8.53 16.68 -5.52
N THR A 295 -9.18 17.23 -4.49
CA THR A 295 -9.21 16.64 -3.14
C THR A 295 -9.94 15.29 -3.05
N GLU A 296 -10.77 14.95 -4.03
CA GLU A 296 -11.48 13.68 -4.07
C GLU A 296 -10.67 12.57 -4.76
N LYS A 297 -9.55 12.92 -5.43
CA LYS A 297 -8.73 11.99 -6.22
C LYS A 297 -8.42 10.70 -5.46
N THR A 298 -7.77 10.81 -4.30
CA THR A 298 -7.22 9.65 -3.61
C THR A 298 -8.32 8.67 -3.20
N SER A 299 -9.37 9.15 -2.52
CA SER A 299 -10.44 8.27 -2.03
C SER A 299 -11.22 7.58 -3.18
N TRP A 300 -11.40 8.26 -4.31
CA TRP A 300 -12.08 7.68 -5.48
C TRP A 300 -11.19 6.73 -6.28
N GLU A 301 -9.89 7.00 -6.36
CA GLU A 301 -8.93 6.09 -6.99
C GLU A 301 -8.78 4.79 -6.19
N GLU A 302 -8.76 4.86 -4.85
CA GLU A 302 -8.80 3.67 -3.99
C GLU A 302 -10.10 2.88 -4.19
N ALA A 303 -11.25 3.56 -4.19
CA ALA A 303 -12.55 2.91 -4.41
C ALA A 303 -12.62 2.21 -5.77
N LYS A 304 -12.02 2.81 -6.80
CA LYS A 304 -11.86 2.21 -8.12
C LYS A 304 -10.95 0.98 -8.05
N ALA A 305 -9.77 1.11 -7.46
CA ALA A 305 -8.79 0.03 -7.39
C ALA A 305 -9.35 -1.20 -6.66
N ASP A 306 -9.99 -0.99 -5.51
CA ASP A 306 -10.66 -2.04 -4.73
C ASP A 306 -11.71 -2.79 -5.55
N ILE A 307 -12.69 -2.08 -6.14
CA ILE A 307 -13.81 -2.75 -6.81
C ILE A 307 -13.42 -3.34 -8.16
N LEU A 308 -12.55 -2.67 -8.92
CA LEU A 308 -12.06 -3.21 -10.19
C LEU A 308 -11.12 -4.40 -9.95
N GLY A 309 -10.37 -4.38 -8.85
CA GLY A 309 -9.59 -5.53 -8.40
C GLY A 309 -10.47 -6.76 -8.21
N LEU A 310 -11.55 -6.62 -7.41
CA LEU A 310 -12.52 -7.70 -7.21
C LEU A 310 -13.20 -8.13 -8.52
N PHE A 311 -13.63 -7.17 -9.36
CA PHE A 311 -14.22 -7.47 -10.66
C PHE A 311 -13.29 -8.34 -11.52
N MET A 312 -12.01 -7.96 -11.64
CA MET A 312 -11.04 -8.72 -12.42
C MET A 312 -10.80 -10.12 -11.87
N VAL A 313 -10.70 -10.28 -10.54
CA VAL A 313 -10.57 -11.59 -9.91
C VAL A 313 -11.77 -12.46 -10.26
N CYS A 314 -13.00 -11.94 -10.12
CA CYS A 314 -14.22 -12.66 -10.51
C CYS A 314 -14.19 -13.07 -12.00
N ARG A 315 -13.81 -12.16 -12.90
CA ARG A 315 -13.72 -12.45 -14.35
C ARG A 315 -12.67 -13.49 -14.67
N LEU A 316 -11.51 -13.47 -14.01
CA LEU A 316 -10.45 -14.46 -14.20
C LEU A 316 -10.86 -15.84 -13.69
N ILE A 317 -11.61 -15.92 -12.59
CA ILE A 317 -12.20 -17.18 -12.10
C ILE A 317 -13.23 -17.71 -13.11
N GLU A 318 -14.12 -16.86 -13.60
CA GLU A 318 -15.15 -17.23 -14.59
C GLU A 318 -14.56 -17.70 -15.92
N LYS A 319 -13.38 -17.18 -16.31
CA LYS A 319 -12.60 -17.61 -17.48
C LYS A 319 -11.80 -18.89 -17.23
N GLY A 320 -11.73 -19.39 -15.99
CA GLY A 320 -10.93 -20.55 -15.61
C GLY A 320 -9.42 -20.27 -15.51
N GLU A 321 -9.03 -19.00 -15.39
CA GLU A 321 -7.63 -18.59 -15.28
C GLU A 321 -7.11 -18.68 -13.83
N ILE A 322 -7.95 -18.31 -12.88
CA ILE A 322 -7.77 -18.58 -11.44
C ILE A 322 -8.66 -19.79 -11.10
N THR A 323 -8.06 -20.87 -10.62
CA THR A 323 -8.75 -22.17 -10.48
C THR A 323 -8.78 -22.71 -9.05
N ASN A 324 -8.03 -22.10 -8.13
CA ASN A 324 -7.90 -22.53 -6.73
C ASN A 324 -8.93 -21.88 -5.78
N ILE A 325 -9.75 -20.95 -6.27
CA ILE A 325 -10.82 -20.27 -5.53
C ILE A 325 -12.06 -20.09 -6.43
N SER A 326 -13.24 -19.95 -5.82
CA SER A 326 -14.49 -19.60 -6.51
C SER A 326 -14.79 -18.11 -6.45
N VAL A 327 -15.79 -17.66 -7.21
CA VAL A 327 -16.25 -16.26 -7.16
C VAL A 327 -16.84 -15.92 -5.79
N GLU A 328 -17.53 -16.87 -5.17
CA GLU A 328 -18.06 -16.76 -3.81
C GLU A 328 -16.94 -16.59 -2.77
N ASP A 329 -15.81 -17.29 -2.94
CA ASP A 329 -14.62 -17.11 -2.10
C ASP A 329 -14.08 -15.68 -2.21
N ALA A 330 -13.95 -15.16 -3.44
CA ALA A 330 -13.45 -13.82 -3.72
C ALA A 330 -14.37 -12.73 -3.12
N ILE A 331 -15.68 -12.84 -3.35
CA ILE A 331 -16.69 -11.89 -2.86
C ILE A 331 -16.78 -11.92 -1.33
N THR A 332 -16.89 -13.10 -0.72
CA THR A 332 -17.00 -13.24 0.74
C THR A 332 -15.78 -12.67 1.44
N THR A 333 -14.60 -13.03 0.95
CA THR A 333 -13.33 -12.56 1.51
C THR A 333 -13.16 -11.05 1.32
N TYR A 334 -13.59 -10.48 0.19
CA TYR A 334 -13.58 -9.04 -0.02
C TYR A 334 -14.49 -8.30 0.96
N ILE A 335 -15.75 -8.72 1.09
CA ILE A 335 -16.73 -8.07 1.99
C ILE A 335 -16.27 -8.17 3.44
N ALA A 336 -15.71 -9.31 3.87
CA ALA A 336 -15.10 -9.44 5.20
C ALA A 336 -13.89 -8.50 5.36
N GLY A 337 -13.09 -8.36 4.29
CA GLY A 337 -11.94 -7.45 4.22
C GLY A 337 -12.31 -5.97 4.39
N ILE A 338 -13.49 -5.54 3.97
CA ILE A 338 -13.97 -4.16 4.15
C ILE A 338 -13.96 -3.79 5.64
N PHE A 339 -14.46 -4.65 6.53
CA PHE A 339 -14.47 -4.38 7.98
C PHE A 339 -13.06 -4.21 8.55
N ARG A 340 -12.06 -4.93 8.02
CA ARG A 340 -10.66 -4.72 8.38
C ARG A 340 -10.20 -3.31 7.98
N SER A 341 -10.47 -2.90 6.74
CA SER A 341 -10.03 -1.61 6.20
C SER A 341 -10.72 -0.41 6.85
N VAL A 342 -12.01 -0.54 7.20
CA VAL A 342 -12.77 0.53 7.89
C VAL A 342 -12.19 0.86 9.26
N ARG A 343 -11.49 -0.07 9.92
CA ARG A 343 -10.81 0.19 11.22
C ARG A 343 -9.68 1.22 11.13
N PHE A 344 -9.21 1.56 9.93
CA PHE A 344 -8.28 2.67 9.72
C PHE A 344 -8.98 4.05 9.81
N GLY A 345 -10.32 4.08 9.81
CA GLY A 345 -11.12 5.28 10.08
C GLY A 345 -11.33 6.20 8.87
N ALA A 346 -12.19 7.20 9.06
CA ALA A 346 -12.61 8.15 8.02
C ALA A 346 -11.52 9.15 7.60
N ALA A 347 -10.43 9.25 8.38
CA ALA A 347 -9.28 10.08 8.01
C ALA A 347 -8.43 9.45 6.90
N SER A 348 -8.56 8.15 6.65
CA SER A 348 -7.84 7.43 5.60
C SER A 348 -8.62 7.43 4.27
N SER A 349 -7.94 7.65 3.15
CA SER A 349 -8.53 7.51 1.80
C SER A 349 -9.07 6.10 1.56
N HIS A 350 -8.31 5.08 1.95
CA HIS A 350 -8.73 3.68 1.90
C HIS A 350 -9.97 3.42 2.78
N GLY A 351 -10.01 4.00 3.97
CA GLY A 351 -11.17 3.93 4.86
C GLY A 351 -12.42 4.52 4.20
N ASN A 352 -12.30 5.71 3.60
CA ASN A 352 -13.38 6.36 2.85
C ASN A 352 -13.87 5.51 1.67
N ALA A 353 -12.94 4.98 0.86
CA ALA A 353 -13.25 4.10 -0.26
C ALA A 353 -14.05 2.86 0.16
N ASN A 354 -13.58 2.19 1.22
CA ASN A 354 -14.21 0.98 1.74
C ASN A 354 -15.57 1.27 2.37
N MET A 355 -15.76 2.40 3.05
CA MET A 355 -17.09 2.81 3.57
C MET A 355 -18.07 3.11 2.45
N MET A 356 -17.65 3.81 1.38
CA MET A 356 -18.50 4.05 0.22
C MET A 356 -18.92 2.72 -0.44
N CYS A 357 -17.97 1.81 -0.62
CA CYS A 357 -18.24 0.47 -1.16
C CYS A 357 -19.20 -0.33 -0.28
N PHE A 358 -18.95 -0.38 1.04
CA PHE A 358 -19.81 -1.06 2.01
C PHE A 358 -21.26 -0.56 1.93
N ASN A 359 -21.44 0.76 1.97
CA ASN A 359 -22.75 1.39 1.96
C ASN A 359 -23.46 1.20 0.61
N TYR A 360 -22.73 1.23 -0.51
CA TYR A 360 -23.28 0.92 -1.83
C TYR A 360 -23.75 -0.54 -1.90
N MET A 361 -22.89 -1.50 -1.53
CA MET A 361 -23.20 -2.93 -1.55
C MET A 361 -24.39 -3.28 -0.66
N GLY A 362 -24.45 -2.71 0.55
CA GLY A 362 -25.58 -2.89 1.46
C GLY A 362 -26.89 -2.35 0.89
N LYS A 363 -26.89 -1.14 0.31
CA LYS A 363 -28.08 -0.55 -0.36
C LYS A 363 -28.55 -1.36 -1.57
N SER A 364 -27.61 -1.98 -2.29
CA SER A 364 -27.90 -2.87 -3.41
C SER A 364 -28.36 -4.28 -2.98
N GLY A 365 -28.35 -4.56 -1.67
CA GLY A 365 -28.77 -5.84 -1.11
C GLY A 365 -27.77 -6.97 -1.35
N ALA A 366 -26.49 -6.65 -1.61
CA ALA A 366 -25.42 -7.64 -1.76
C ALA A 366 -25.20 -8.46 -0.49
N PHE A 367 -25.48 -7.86 0.67
CA PHE A 367 -25.49 -8.54 1.96
C PHE A 367 -26.63 -8.02 2.84
N THR A 368 -27.01 -8.80 3.84
CA THR A 368 -27.95 -8.39 4.89
C THR A 368 -27.41 -8.74 6.26
N ARG A 369 -27.65 -7.89 7.25
CA ARG A 369 -27.29 -8.12 8.65
C ARG A 369 -28.52 -8.58 9.43
N ASN A 370 -28.42 -9.69 10.15
CA ASN A 370 -29.52 -10.19 10.98
C ASN A 370 -29.52 -9.57 12.39
N ALA A 371 -30.49 -9.96 13.22
CA ALA A 371 -30.63 -9.44 14.59
C ALA A 371 -29.47 -9.81 15.52
N ASP A 372 -28.78 -10.93 15.25
CA ASP A 372 -27.58 -11.37 15.98
C ASP A 372 -26.31 -10.63 15.54
N GLY A 373 -26.45 -9.76 14.52
CA GLY A 373 -25.36 -8.98 13.97
C GLY A 373 -24.41 -9.75 13.09
N VAL A 374 -24.86 -10.84 12.48
CA VAL A 374 -24.08 -11.54 11.44
C VAL A 374 -24.62 -11.25 10.04
N TYR A 375 -23.72 -11.24 9.08
CA TYR A 375 -23.95 -10.86 7.70
C TYR A 375 -24.09 -12.11 6.81
N SER A 376 -25.14 -12.15 6.00
CA SER A 376 -25.31 -13.10 4.90
C SER A 376 -25.09 -12.40 3.56
N ILE A 377 -24.66 -13.13 2.53
CA ILE A 377 -24.38 -12.58 1.20
C ILE A 377 -25.38 -13.16 0.18
N ASP A 378 -25.98 -12.27 -0.62
CA ASP A 378 -26.72 -12.64 -1.82
C ASP A 378 -25.75 -12.52 -3.01
N PHE A 379 -25.13 -13.63 -3.42
CA PHE A 379 -24.05 -13.62 -4.41
C PHE A 379 -24.49 -13.09 -5.78
N THR A 380 -25.77 -13.25 -6.15
CA THR A 380 -26.31 -12.67 -7.38
C THR A 380 -26.30 -11.14 -7.29
N LYS A 381 -26.89 -10.59 -6.22
CA LYS A 381 -26.88 -9.13 -6.00
C LYS A 381 -25.50 -8.58 -5.73
N ALA A 382 -24.60 -9.35 -5.13
CA ALA A 382 -23.23 -8.94 -4.92
C ALA A 382 -22.49 -8.74 -6.25
N LYS A 383 -22.67 -9.65 -7.22
CA LYS A 383 -22.14 -9.46 -8.58
C LYS A 383 -22.72 -8.21 -9.26
N GLU A 384 -24.04 -8.02 -9.19
CA GLU A 384 -24.68 -6.81 -9.72
C GLU A 384 -24.17 -5.53 -9.05
N ALA A 385 -23.94 -5.57 -7.74
CA ALA A 385 -23.40 -4.44 -6.99
C ALA A 385 -21.95 -4.14 -7.34
N ILE A 386 -21.12 -5.14 -7.63
CA ILE A 386 -19.75 -4.96 -8.13
C ILE A 386 -19.77 -4.19 -9.44
N ASP A 387 -20.58 -4.65 -10.39
CA ASP A 387 -20.70 -4.02 -11.71
C ASP A 387 -21.26 -2.60 -11.61
N GLY A 388 -22.31 -2.42 -10.81
CA GLY A 388 -22.94 -1.12 -10.58
C GLY A 388 -22.01 -0.12 -9.90
N TRP A 389 -21.24 -0.54 -8.90
CA TRP A 389 -20.30 0.32 -8.19
C TRP A 389 -19.13 0.73 -9.09
N ALA A 390 -18.55 -0.23 -9.82
CA ALA A 390 -17.51 0.01 -10.81
C ALA A 390 -17.98 1.02 -11.88
N ASN A 391 -19.19 0.83 -12.43
CA ASN A 391 -19.76 1.75 -13.41
C ASN A 391 -19.91 3.18 -12.86
N LEU A 392 -20.44 3.31 -11.64
CA LEU A 392 -20.66 4.61 -11.01
C LEU A 392 -19.34 5.37 -10.81
N ILE A 393 -18.30 4.67 -10.33
CA ILE A 393 -16.97 5.26 -10.13
C ILE A 393 -16.36 5.71 -11.45
N ILE A 394 -16.30 4.80 -12.44
CA ILE A 394 -15.69 5.08 -13.74
C ILE A 394 -16.42 6.25 -14.45
N THR A 395 -17.75 6.30 -14.37
CA THR A 395 -18.55 7.39 -14.96
C THR A 395 -18.24 8.71 -14.25
N THR A 396 -18.22 8.72 -12.92
CA THR A 396 -17.90 9.92 -12.12
C THR A 396 -16.53 10.48 -12.45
N GLN A 397 -15.52 9.60 -12.52
CA GLN A 397 -14.16 9.97 -12.90
C GLN A 397 -14.09 10.44 -14.36
N GLY A 398 -14.74 9.74 -15.28
CA GLY A 398 -14.75 10.08 -16.70
C GLY A 398 -15.42 11.40 -17.02
N ASP A 399 -16.48 11.75 -16.30
CA ASP A 399 -17.14 13.06 -16.40
C ASP A 399 -16.38 14.17 -15.66
N GLY A 400 -15.43 13.79 -14.80
CA GLY A 400 -14.78 14.72 -13.88
C GLY A 400 -15.80 15.41 -12.98
N ASN A 401 -16.79 14.66 -12.46
CA ASN A 401 -17.90 15.18 -11.68
C ASN A 401 -17.53 15.28 -10.19
N VAL A 402 -16.69 16.26 -9.86
CA VAL A 402 -16.17 16.47 -8.50
C VAL A 402 -17.28 16.79 -7.50
N GLU A 403 -18.31 17.52 -7.92
CA GLU A 403 -19.43 17.86 -7.05
C GLU A 403 -20.20 16.61 -6.62
N PHE A 404 -20.51 15.72 -7.57
CA PHE A 404 -21.11 14.43 -7.24
C PHE A 404 -20.17 13.60 -6.36
N ALA A 405 -18.88 13.56 -6.70
CA ALA A 405 -17.89 12.79 -5.97
C ALA A 405 -17.82 13.18 -4.48
N ALA A 406 -17.72 14.48 -4.22
CA ALA A 406 -17.68 15.04 -2.87
C ALA A 406 -18.99 14.81 -2.11
N GLN A 407 -20.14 15.01 -2.76
CA GLN A 407 -21.44 14.79 -2.14
C GLN A 407 -21.64 13.31 -1.78
N TYR A 408 -21.31 12.41 -2.71
CA TYR A 408 -21.45 10.98 -2.50
C TYR A 408 -20.53 10.49 -1.37
N ARG A 409 -19.27 10.94 -1.32
CA ARG A 409 -18.36 10.65 -0.20
C ARG A 409 -18.91 11.18 1.12
N LYS A 410 -19.42 12.41 1.15
CA LYS A 410 -20.01 12.99 2.36
C LYS A 410 -21.21 12.19 2.88
N GLU A 411 -22.01 11.60 1.99
CA GLU A 411 -23.19 10.82 2.36
C GLU A 411 -22.87 9.35 2.69
N ASN A 412 -21.85 8.77 2.05
CA ASN A 412 -21.58 7.32 2.08
C ASN A 412 -20.20 6.95 2.64
N GLY A 413 -19.36 7.92 2.98
CA GLY A 413 -18.03 7.74 3.56
C GLY A 413 -17.98 7.90 5.08
N ASN A 414 -19.11 7.75 5.78
CA ASN A 414 -19.17 7.84 7.25
C ASN A 414 -19.44 6.48 7.88
N ILE A 415 -18.94 6.29 9.10
CA ILE A 415 -19.27 5.13 9.94
C ILE A 415 -20.68 5.32 10.49
N THR A 416 -21.60 4.41 10.15
CA THR A 416 -22.96 4.40 10.70
C THR A 416 -22.96 3.84 12.13
N PRO A 417 -23.99 4.12 12.95
CA PRO A 417 -24.07 3.53 14.29
C PRO A 417 -24.03 2.00 14.30
N GLU A 418 -24.62 1.36 13.28
CA GLU A 418 -24.59 -0.10 13.11
C GLU A 418 -23.17 -0.59 12.81
N LEU A 419 -22.46 0.04 11.87
CA LEU A 419 -21.09 -0.31 11.55
C LEU A 419 -20.15 -0.06 12.74
N GLN A 420 -20.35 1.02 13.50
CA GLN A 420 -19.59 1.28 14.72
C GLN A 420 -19.77 0.15 15.73
N ALA A 421 -20.99 -0.34 15.94
CA ALA A 421 -21.25 -1.46 16.84
C ALA A 421 -20.52 -2.75 16.40
N ASP A 422 -20.37 -2.99 15.09
CA ASP A 422 -19.60 -4.13 14.59
C ASP A 422 -18.09 -3.93 14.76
N LEU A 423 -17.58 -2.71 14.60
CA LEU A 423 -16.18 -2.38 14.92
C LEU A 423 -15.89 -2.55 16.42
N ASP A 424 -16.83 -2.18 17.28
CA ASP A 424 -16.73 -2.36 18.72
C ASP A 424 -16.67 -3.85 19.08
N ARG A 425 -17.55 -4.68 18.47
CA ARG A 425 -17.50 -6.14 18.62
C ARG A 425 -16.17 -6.75 18.19
N ILE A 426 -15.58 -6.29 17.08
CA ILE A 426 -14.24 -6.73 16.63
C ILE A 426 -13.19 -6.40 17.70
N ASN A 427 -13.23 -5.19 18.27
CA ASN A 427 -12.28 -4.76 19.29
C ASN A 427 -12.48 -5.51 20.62
N GLU A 428 -13.73 -5.74 21.05
CA GLU A 428 -14.07 -6.53 22.23
C GLU A 428 -13.63 -8.00 22.12
N ALA A 429 -13.68 -8.56 20.91
CA ALA A 429 -13.17 -9.90 20.62
C ALA A 429 -11.62 -9.98 20.66
N GLY A 430 -10.93 -8.87 20.86
CA GLY A 430 -9.46 -8.81 20.94
C GLY A 430 -8.77 -9.05 19.59
N ILE A 431 -9.49 -8.89 18.48
CA ILE A 431 -8.91 -9.08 17.14
C ILE A 431 -7.94 -7.92 16.86
N PRO A 432 -6.66 -8.18 16.60
CA PRO A 432 -5.64 -7.13 16.48
C PRO A 432 -5.92 -6.20 15.29
N ARG A 433 -5.50 -4.94 15.39
CA ARG A 433 -5.50 -4.00 14.25
C ARG A 433 -4.45 -4.38 13.22
N ASP A 434 -3.30 -4.84 13.68
CA ASP A 434 -2.26 -5.38 12.83
C ASP A 434 -1.35 -6.41 13.51
N ILE A 435 -0.39 -6.98 12.77
CA ILE A 435 0.54 -8.01 13.21
C ILE A 435 1.91 -7.44 13.64
N ARG A 436 2.61 -8.21 14.46
CA ARG A 436 4.03 -8.05 14.77
C ARG A 436 4.79 -9.27 14.25
N PHE A 437 5.89 -9.03 13.54
CA PHE A 437 6.77 -10.12 13.12
C PHE A 437 7.69 -10.58 14.24
N ILE A 438 7.83 -11.90 14.34
CA ILE A 438 8.93 -12.56 15.03
C ILE A 438 9.89 -12.96 13.92
N GLN A 439 11.03 -12.29 13.85
CA GLN A 439 11.98 -12.35 12.75
C GLN A 439 13.39 -12.21 13.30
N GLY A 440 14.38 -12.67 12.55
CA GLY A 440 15.79 -12.62 12.95
C GLY A 440 16.53 -13.88 12.52
N PRO A 441 17.87 -13.87 12.59
CA PRO A 441 18.70 -15.04 12.29
C PRO A 441 18.27 -16.31 13.06
N GLU A 442 17.84 -16.16 14.31
CA GLU A 442 17.37 -17.26 15.17
C GLU A 442 16.11 -17.94 14.62
N ILE A 443 15.21 -17.18 14.00
CA ILE A 443 13.99 -17.71 13.36
C ILE A 443 14.33 -18.37 12.03
N LEU A 444 15.27 -17.79 11.28
CA LEU A 444 15.62 -18.22 9.93
C LEU A 444 16.52 -19.46 9.90
N PHE A 445 17.51 -19.49 10.79
CA PHE A 445 18.54 -20.52 10.82
C PHE A 445 18.38 -21.50 11.99
N GLY A 446 17.39 -21.29 12.87
CA GLY A 446 17.15 -22.15 14.03
C GLY A 446 18.28 -22.11 15.05
N GLU A 447 19.10 -21.06 15.04
CA GLU A 447 20.17 -20.86 16.01
C GLU A 447 19.55 -20.53 17.38
N ASN A 448 19.32 -21.58 18.17
CA ASN A 448 19.09 -21.46 19.61
C ASN A 448 20.32 -20.79 20.22
N LYS A 449 20.14 -19.63 20.86
CA LYS A 449 21.10 -19.17 21.88
C LYS A 449 20.87 -19.92 23.19
#